data_AF-A0A525DA51-F1
#
_entry.id   AF-A0A525DA51-F1
#
_cell.length_a   1.000
_cell.length_b   1.000
_cell.length_c   1.000
_cell.angle_alpha   90.00
_cell.angle_beta   90.00
_cell.angle_gamma   90.00
#
_symmetry.space_group_name_H-M   'P 1'
#
loop_
_entity.id
_entity.type
_entity.pdbx_description
1 polymer ?
#
loop_
_entity_poly.entity_id
_entity_poly.type
_entity_poly.pdbx_seq_one_letter_code
_entity_poly.pdbx_strand_id
1 'polypeptide(L)'
;MNSQKTKHNVFLFDANQARDMEAAVTQTACAATDFDWLEQGQTVFIKPVNNSGFPYPATTHPSAISAMIKLLRKKGAQRVIVGDMSGIEYLRFFKDKTTGSTRELMKQSGMLRAIEEAGGEPVFFEADGWDAFYRDPTDIHGLWQNGVMMPQILKTADHIVLMPRCSRHVLTGASLGLKAVVGYWRTDTRLEYHYHARSLHEKTAEGNRAQTLLNKQRLVISTGDKLLATFGPDKGLIHTPSVGLVIASESVVAHDMVSLAWLLHNRDRIPLKNQDTFLDTSPTVAKIGNMLVVKWLSNLKNSLMSEKLIKNDLKTIWEDRVLNHAYQVFGGIPDIHLENVQHTVPDTLVSTLDGMVHPQ
;
A
#
# COMPACT_ATOMS: atom_id res chain seq x y z
N MET A 1 -13.35 28.50 -11.78
CA MET A 1 -14.23 28.03 -10.69
C MET A 1 -13.34 27.44 -9.62
N ASN A 2 -13.27 28.06 -8.43
CA ASN A 2 -12.58 27.48 -7.28
C ASN A 2 -13.34 26.23 -6.85
N SER A 3 -12.90 25.08 -7.33
CA SER A 3 -13.28 23.79 -6.74
C SER A 3 -12.88 23.85 -5.27
N GLN A 4 -13.85 23.83 -4.37
CA GLN A 4 -13.61 23.77 -2.93
C GLN A 4 -12.80 22.49 -2.69
N LYS A 5 -11.53 22.64 -2.27
CA LYS A 5 -10.67 21.47 -2.03
C LYS A 5 -11.28 20.64 -0.91
N THR A 6 -11.34 19.32 -1.12
CA THR A 6 -11.81 18.41 -0.08
C THR A 6 -10.77 18.35 1.03
N LYS A 7 -11.15 18.75 2.25
CA LYS A 7 -10.29 18.67 3.43
C LYS A 7 -10.17 17.22 3.88
N HIS A 8 -8.96 16.75 4.10
CA HIS A 8 -8.66 15.43 4.65
C HIS A 8 -7.68 15.53 5.82
N ASN A 9 -8.03 14.90 6.93
CA ASN A 9 -7.14 14.80 8.08
C ASN A 9 -6.18 13.62 7.89
N VAL A 10 -4.92 13.82 8.27
CA VAL A 10 -3.91 12.75 8.37
C VAL A 10 -3.33 12.77 9.77
N PHE A 11 -3.51 11.66 10.47
CA PHE A 11 -3.17 11.52 11.88
C PHE A 11 -1.78 10.92 12.01
N LEU A 12 -0.95 11.56 12.83
CA LEU A 12 0.43 11.19 13.07
C LEU A 12 0.64 10.88 14.54
N PHE A 13 1.33 9.78 14.82
CA PHE A 13 1.73 9.40 16.16
C PHE A 13 3.18 8.90 16.13
N ASP A 14 4.02 9.33 17.09
CA ASP A 14 5.36 8.79 17.24
C ASP A 14 5.32 7.47 18.02
N ALA A 15 5.51 6.34 17.33
CA ALA A 15 5.54 5.00 17.88
C ALA A 15 6.57 4.84 19.01
N ASN A 16 7.62 5.65 19.05
CA ASN A 16 8.62 5.62 20.12
C ASN A 16 8.10 6.21 21.44
N GLN A 17 7.01 6.99 21.41
CA GLN A 17 6.33 7.54 22.60
C GLN A 17 5.27 6.59 23.16
N ALA A 18 4.92 5.53 22.42
CA ALA A 18 4.02 4.49 22.92
C ALA A 18 4.79 3.42 23.70
N ARG A 19 4.07 2.70 24.55
CA ARG A 19 4.60 1.51 25.25
C ARG A 19 5.06 0.43 24.27
N ASP A 20 4.30 0.26 23.19
CA ASP A 20 4.52 -0.71 22.13
C ASP A 20 3.79 -0.26 20.84
N MET A 21 4.04 -0.97 19.75
CA MET A 21 3.41 -0.71 18.46
C MET A 21 1.88 -0.89 18.49
N GLU A 22 1.35 -1.73 19.38
CA GLU A 22 -0.08 -1.97 19.50
C GLU A 22 -0.81 -0.74 20.05
N ALA A 23 -0.23 -0.09 21.06
CA ALA A 23 -0.73 1.18 21.59
C ALA A 23 -0.68 2.29 20.54
N ALA A 24 0.44 2.46 19.83
CA ALA A 24 0.59 3.49 18.80
C ALA A 24 -0.46 3.34 17.68
N VAL A 25 -0.63 2.12 17.14
CA VAL A 25 -1.62 1.83 16.09
C VAL A 25 -3.03 2.04 16.59
N THR A 26 -3.35 1.58 17.81
CA THR A 26 -4.69 1.74 18.40
C THR A 26 -5.05 3.21 18.59
N GLN A 27 -4.14 4.00 19.15
CA GLN A 27 -4.35 5.42 19.41
C GLN A 27 -4.51 6.21 18.10
N THR A 28 -3.66 5.94 17.12
CA THR A 28 -3.74 6.60 15.80
C THR A 28 -5.04 6.25 15.08
N ALA A 29 -5.45 4.98 15.09
CA ALA A 29 -6.70 4.54 14.46
C ALA A 29 -7.93 5.14 15.16
N CYS A 30 -7.96 5.20 16.50
CA CYS A 30 -9.06 5.82 17.25
C CYS A 30 -9.12 7.34 17.11
N ALA A 31 -7.99 7.99 16.80
CA ALA A 31 -7.99 9.41 16.43
C ALA A 31 -8.52 9.61 15.01
N ALA A 32 -8.19 8.69 14.09
CA ALA A 32 -8.54 8.82 12.68
C ALA A 32 -9.99 8.53 12.34
N THR A 33 -10.68 7.70 13.12
CA THR A 33 -12.09 7.34 12.89
C THR A 33 -12.76 6.92 14.21
N ASP A 34 -14.05 7.24 14.35
CA ASP A 34 -14.89 6.84 15.49
C ASP A 34 -15.35 5.37 15.41
N PHE A 35 -15.27 4.79 14.21
CA PHE A 35 -15.77 3.48 13.81
C PHE A 35 -17.29 3.38 13.68
N ASP A 36 -18.01 4.50 13.50
CA ASP A 36 -19.48 4.50 13.34
C ASP A 36 -19.95 3.78 12.06
N TRP A 37 -19.04 3.54 11.12
CA TRP A 37 -19.28 2.72 9.94
C TRP A 37 -19.34 1.22 10.23
N LEU A 38 -18.94 0.75 11.44
CA LEU A 38 -18.90 -0.67 11.81
C LEU A 38 -20.04 -1.03 12.76
N GLU A 39 -20.98 -1.84 12.29
CA GLU A 39 -22.05 -2.40 13.10
C GLU A 39 -21.64 -3.72 13.76
N GLN A 40 -22.26 -4.02 14.90
CA GLN A 40 -22.04 -5.27 15.62
C GLN A 40 -22.39 -6.47 14.73
N GLY A 41 -21.47 -7.43 14.59
CA GLY A 41 -21.71 -8.62 13.77
C GLY A 41 -21.07 -8.56 12.38
N GLN A 42 -20.64 -7.40 11.92
CA GLN A 42 -20.08 -7.25 10.57
C GLN A 42 -18.66 -7.81 10.44
N THR A 43 -18.27 -8.04 9.19
CA THR A 43 -16.96 -8.56 8.79
C THR A 43 -16.08 -7.44 8.26
N VAL A 44 -14.89 -7.29 8.85
CA VAL A 44 -13.87 -6.33 8.37
C VAL A 44 -12.73 -7.08 7.71
N PHE A 45 -12.35 -6.65 6.51
CA PHE A 45 -11.19 -7.15 5.79
C PHE A 45 -9.99 -6.21 5.99
N ILE A 46 -8.89 -6.73 6.51
CA ILE A 46 -7.60 -6.04 6.54
C ILE A 46 -6.81 -6.44 5.31
N LYS A 47 -6.39 -5.45 4.52
CA LYS A 47 -5.45 -5.64 3.41
C LYS A 47 -4.04 -5.22 3.82
N PRO A 48 -3.15 -6.16 4.18
CA PRO A 48 -1.74 -5.85 4.35
C PRO A 48 -1.01 -5.80 3.00
N VAL A 49 0.32 -5.68 3.05
CA VAL A 49 1.25 -5.90 1.94
C VAL A 49 2.19 -7.04 2.32
N ASN A 50 2.09 -8.14 1.59
CA ASN A 50 2.93 -9.34 1.71
C ASN A 50 3.47 -9.76 0.34
N ASN A 51 4.41 -8.99 -0.22
CA ASN A 51 4.95 -9.31 -1.55
C ASN A 51 5.94 -10.50 -1.54
N SER A 52 6.57 -10.78 -0.40
CA SER A 52 7.61 -11.80 -0.21
C SER A 52 7.62 -12.30 1.25
N GLY A 53 8.56 -13.21 1.57
CA GLY A 53 8.75 -13.73 2.93
C GLY A 53 9.67 -12.90 3.81
N PHE A 54 10.15 -11.74 3.34
CA PHE A 54 11.03 -10.88 4.12
C PHE A 54 10.25 -10.19 5.26
N PRO A 55 10.90 -9.96 6.42
CA PRO A 55 10.25 -9.28 7.54
C PRO A 55 10.01 -7.80 7.24
N TYR A 56 9.18 -7.15 8.07
CA TYR A 56 9.08 -5.69 8.10
C TYR A 56 10.48 -5.03 8.15
N PRO A 57 10.76 -3.99 7.32
CA PRO A 57 9.82 -3.19 6.54
C PRO A 57 9.64 -3.61 5.08
N ALA A 58 9.96 -4.86 4.70
CA ALA A 58 9.62 -5.40 3.37
C ALA A 58 8.12 -5.75 3.23
N THR A 59 7.43 -5.94 4.34
CA THR A 59 6.00 -6.26 4.41
C THR A 59 5.34 -5.35 5.44
N THR A 60 4.02 -5.45 5.63
CA THR A 60 3.33 -4.75 6.73
C THR A 60 3.79 -5.25 8.09
N HIS A 61 3.91 -4.37 9.09
CA HIS A 61 4.38 -4.72 10.43
C HIS A 61 3.44 -5.74 11.10
N PRO A 62 3.91 -6.95 11.51
CA PRO A 62 3.06 -7.98 12.11
C PRO A 62 2.32 -7.49 13.37
N SER A 63 3.00 -6.83 14.31
CA SER A 63 2.36 -6.28 15.51
C SER A 63 1.28 -5.23 15.21
N ALA A 64 1.42 -4.44 14.14
CA ALA A 64 0.38 -3.49 13.74
C ALA A 64 -0.89 -4.21 13.26
N ILE A 65 -0.74 -5.31 12.53
CA ILE A 65 -1.86 -6.16 12.12
C ILE A 65 -2.55 -6.75 13.34
N SER A 66 -1.80 -7.30 14.30
CA SER A 66 -2.38 -7.79 15.56
C SER A 66 -3.17 -6.70 16.29
N ALA A 67 -2.65 -5.48 16.35
CA ALA A 67 -3.30 -4.34 16.98
C ALA A 67 -4.63 -4.00 16.30
N MET A 68 -4.65 -3.90 14.97
CA MET A 68 -5.87 -3.60 14.23
C MET A 68 -6.92 -4.71 14.34
N ILE A 69 -6.51 -5.99 14.33
CA ILE A 69 -7.44 -7.11 14.55
C ILE A 69 -8.12 -6.97 15.91
N LYS A 70 -7.34 -6.80 16.99
CA LYS A 70 -7.87 -6.67 18.35
C LYS A 70 -8.79 -5.46 18.49
N LEU A 71 -8.39 -4.32 17.90
CA LEU A 71 -9.19 -3.10 17.92
C LEU A 71 -10.53 -3.28 17.21
N LEU A 72 -10.55 -3.83 16.00
CA LEU A 72 -11.77 -4.04 15.23
C LEU A 72 -12.73 -5.00 15.94
N ARG A 73 -12.22 -6.08 16.54
CA ARG A 73 -13.05 -6.98 17.36
C ARG A 73 -13.62 -6.28 18.59
N LYS A 74 -12.83 -5.45 19.27
CA LYS A 74 -13.31 -4.63 20.40
C LYS A 74 -14.38 -3.63 19.96
N LYS A 75 -14.31 -3.14 18.72
CA LYS A 75 -15.28 -2.23 18.10
C LYS A 75 -16.54 -2.92 17.55
N GLY A 76 -16.64 -4.25 17.64
CA GLY A 76 -17.87 -4.98 17.31
C GLY A 76 -17.79 -5.87 16.07
N ALA A 77 -16.65 -5.93 15.37
CA ALA A 77 -16.46 -6.85 14.25
C ALA A 77 -16.56 -8.30 14.73
N GLN A 78 -17.44 -9.10 14.11
CA GLN A 78 -17.54 -10.54 14.40
C GLN A 78 -16.36 -11.30 13.81
N ARG A 79 -16.00 -10.94 12.57
CA ARG A 79 -14.90 -11.54 11.82
C ARG A 79 -13.93 -10.46 11.37
N VAL A 80 -12.65 -10.73 11.53
CA VAL A 80 -11.59 -9.90 10.95
C VAL A 80 -10.75 -10.79 10.04
N ILE A 81 -10.93 -10.61 8.74
CA ILE A 81 -10.23 -11.37 7.72
C ILE A 81 -8.98 -10.59 7.32
N VAL A 82 -7.84 -11.24 7.19
CA VAL A 82 -6.60 -10.60 6.74
C VAL A 82 -6.08 -11.33 5.51
N GLY A 83 -5.98 -10.64 4.36
CA GLY A 83 -5.58 -11.33 3.15
C GLY A 83 -4.86 -10.49 2.10
N ASP A 84 -3.97 -11.16 1.37
CA ASP A 84 -3.21 -10.60 0.26
C ASP A 84 -2.84 -11.71 -0.75
N MET A 85 -2.18 -11.34 -1.85
CA MET A 85 -1.50 -12.26 -2.74
C MET A 85 -0.09 -11.78 -3.05
N SER A 86 0.91 -12.64 -2.80
CA SER A 86 2.32 -12.30 -2.94
C SER A 86 2.77 -11.96 -4.35
N GLY A 87 3.93 -11.33 -4.46
CA GLY A 87 4.51 -10.84 -5.71
C GLY A 87 4.87 -11.99 -6.65
N ILE A 88 4.82 -11.70 -7.96
CA ILE A 88 5.02 -12.71 -9.02
C ILE A 88 6.38 -13.42 -8.99
N GLU A 89 7.37 -12.78 -8.38
CA GLU A 89 8.71 -13.36 -8.18
C GLU A 89 8.66 -14.62 -7.30
N TYR A 90 7.83 -14.61 -6.24
CA TYR A 90 7.74 -15.69 -5.26
C TYR A 90 6.48 -16.55 -5.41
N LEU A 91 5.42 -16.00 -6.01
CA LEU A 91 4.16 -16.69 -6.26
C LEU A 91 3.73 -16.53 -7.71
N ARG A 92 3.69 -17.64 -8.44
CA ARG A 92 3.18 -17.70 -9.83
C ARG A 92 1.87 -18.47 -9.83
N PHE A 93 0.78 -17.72 -9.82
CA PHE A 93 -0.58 -18.24 -9.80
C PHE A 93 -1.20 -18.13 -11.20
N PHE A 94 -1.41 -19.25 -11.87
CA PHE A 94 -2.04 -19.32 -13.20
C PHE A 94 -3.19 -20.33 -13.17
N LYS A 95 -4.05 -20.28 -14.19
CA LYS A 95 -5.23 -21.14 -14.29
C LYS A 95 -4.93 -22.62 -14.08
N ASP A 96 -3.87 -23.11 -14.72
CA ASP A 96 -3.53 -24.53 -14.72
C ASP A 96 -2.33 -24.88 -13.84
N LYS A 97 -1.70 -23.87 -13.19
CA LYS A 97 -0.48 -24.07 -12.41
C LYS A 97 -0.24 -22.97 -11.40
N THR A 98 0.02 -23.38 -10.16
CA THR A 98 0.49 -22.50 -9.09
C THR A 98 1.87 -22.96 -8.59
N THR A 99 2.81 -22.03 -8.44
CA THR A 99 4.10 -22.29 -7.77
C THR A 99 4.41 -21.20 -6.77
N GLY A 100 4.83 -21.57 -5.55
CA GLY A 100 4.95 -20.64 -4.42
C GLY A 100 3.67 -20.63 -3.58
N SER A 101 3.69 -19.87 -2.48
CA SER A 101 2.55 -19.79 -1.56
C SER A 101 2.60 -18.49 -0.75
N THR A 102 1.53 -17.68 -0.83
CA THR A 102 1.36 -16.51 0.04
C THR A 102 1.35 -16.93 1.50
N ARG A 103 0.75 -18.10 1.84
CA ARG A 103 0.74 -18.64 3.20
C ARG A 103 2.14 -18.84 3.76
N GLU A 104 3.02 -19.51 3.01
CA GLU A 104 4.39 -19.74 3.46
C GLU A 104 5.18 -18.43 3.56
N LEU A 105 4.94 -17.47 2.66
CA LEU A 105 5.59 -16.15 2.72
C LEU A 105 5.11 -15.33 3.92
N MET A 106 3.79 -15.33 4.21
CA MET A 106 3.24 -14.70 5.42
C MET A 106 3.75 -15.37 6.70
N LYS A 107 3.99 -16.68 6.67
CA LYS A 107 4.62 -17.40 7.79
C LYS A 107 6.06 -16.94 8.00
N GLN A 108 6.84 -16.82 6.93
CA GLN A 108 8.24 -16.37 6.98
C GLN A 108 8.37 -14.92 7.47
N SER A 109 7.48 -14.03 7.04
CA SER A 109 7.47 -12.63 7.48
C SER A 109 6.97 -12.42 8.92
N GLY A 110 6.44 -13.48 9.54
CA GLY A 110 5.84 -13.46 10.88
C GLY A 110 4.40 -12.94 10.91
N MET A 111 3.86 -12.54 9.75
CA MET A 111 2.50 -12.01 9.61
C MET A 111 1.44 -13.06 9.93
N LEU A 112 1.60 -14.31 9.48
CA LEU A 112 0.62 -15.37 9.70
C LEU A 112 0.41 -15.62 11.19
N ARG A 113 1.50 -15.77 11.96
CA ARG A 113 1.44 -15.94 13.41
C ARG A 113 0.73 -14.76 14.09
N ALA A 114 1.09 -13.53 13.70
CA ALA A 114 0.49 -12.32 14.26
C ALA A 114 -1.02 -12.19 13.99
N ILE A 115 -1.49 -12.69 12.84
CA ILE A 115 -2.92 -12.75 12.50
C ILE A 115 -3.63 -13.77 13.39
N GLU A 116 -3.13 -15.01 13.42
CA GLU A 116 -3.76 -16.14 14.12
C GLU A 116 -3.80 -15.90 15.64
N GLU A 117 -2.70 -15.44 16.23
CA GLU A 117 -2.61 -15.16 17.68
C GLU A 117 -3.52 -13.99 18.11
N ALA A 118 -3.81 -13.04 17.21
CA ALA A 118 -4.75 -11.95 17.47
C ALA A 118 -6.22 -12.36 17.26
N GLY A 119 -6.48 -13.58 16.79
CA GLY A 119 -7.82 -14.09 16.47
C GLY A 119 -8.37 -13.58 15.14
N GLY A 120 -7.50 -13.23 14.19
CA GLY A 120 -7.88 -12.93 12.81
C GLY A 120 -7.88 -14.17 11.92
N GLU A 121 -8.55 -14.07 10.77
CA GLU A 121 -8.69 -15.16 9.80
C GLU A 121 -7.79 -14.90 8.58
N PRO A 122 -6.68 -15.62 8.40
CA PRO A 122 -5.79 -15.40 7.26
C PRO A 122 -6.39 -15.98 5.97
N VAL A 123 -6.41 -15.19 4.89
CA VAL A 123 -6.85 -15.60 3.56
C VAL A 123 -5.76 -15.32 2.53
N PHE A 124 -5.54 -16.29 1.64
CA PHE A 124 -4.51 -16.25 0.60
C PHE A 124 -5.22 -16.34 -0.74
N PHE A 125 -5.19 -15.28 -1.54
CA PHE A 125 -6.13 -15.20 -2.68
C PHE A 125 -5.91 -16.30 -3.73
N GLU A 126 -4.71 -16.85 -3.84
CA GLU A 126 -4.44 -17.96 -4.76
C GLU A 126 -4.99 -19.32 -4.29
N ALA A 127 -5.32 -19.47 -3.00
CA ALA A 127 -5.59 -20.77 -2.40
C ALA A 127 -6.90 -21.42 -2.88
N ASP A 128 -7.92 -20.60 -3.16
CA ASP A 128 -9.23 -21.07 -3.63
C ASP A 128 -9.30 -21.24 -5.16
N GLY A 129 -8.17 -21.06 -5.85
CA GLY A 129 -8.05 -21.30 -7.28
C GLY A 129 -8.47 -20.14 -8.19
N TRP A 130 -8.25 -20.32 -9.50
CA TRP A 130 -8.35 -19.26 -10.51
C TRP A 130 -9.71 -18.55 -10.57
N ASP A 131 -10.78 -19.31 -10.36
CA ASP A 131 -12.15 -18.83 -10.45
C ASP A 131 -12.64 -18.17 -9.14
N ALA A 132 -11.85 -18.17 -8.06
CA ALA A 132 -12.12 -17.44 -6.83
C ALA A 132 -11.86 -15.92 -6.94
N PHE A 133 -11.98 -15.37 -8.16
CA PHE A 133 -11.87 -13.95 -8.46
C PHE A 133 -13.09 -13.49 -9.25
N TYR A 134 -13.44 -12.21 -9.13
CA TYR A 134 -14.47 -11.55 -9.94
C TYR A 134 -13.91 -10.30 -10.58
N ARG A 135 -14.53 -9.89 -11.69
CA ARG A 135 -14.22 -8.65 -12.37
C ARG A 135 -14.91 -7.50 -11.65
N ASP A 136 -14.12 -6.59 -11.10
CA ASP A 136 -14.60 -5.37 -10.48
C ASP A 136 -14.41 -4.19 -11.43
N PRO A 137 -15.49 -3.50 -11.84
CA PRO A 137 -15.37 -2.33 -12.71
C PRO A 137 -14.62 -1.18 -12.00
N THR A 138 -13.86 -0.45 -12.80
CA THR A 138 -13.30 0.86 -12.46
C THR A 138 -14.10 1.94 -13.22
N ASP A 139 -13.52 3.13 -13.43
CA ASP A 139 -14.17 4.17 -14.23
C ASP A 139 -14.36 3.75 -15.70
N ILE A 140 -15.51 4.10 -16.29
CA ILE A 140 -15.94 3.72 -17.66
C ILE A 140 -14.98 4.22 -18.75
N HIS A 141 -14.29 5.34 -18.49
CA HIS A 141 -13.32 5.94 -19.42
C HIS A 141 -11.87 5.82 -18.91
N GLY A 142 -11.63 4.93 -17.94
CA GLY A 142 -10.30 4.65 -17.43
C GLY A 142 -9.46 3.78 -18.36
N LEU A 143 -8.21 3.57 -17.97
CA LEU A 143 -7.21 2.74 -18.62
C LEU A 143 -7.47 1.24 -18.45
N TRP A 144 -8.31 0.85 -17.50
CA TRP A 144 -8.73 -0.54 -17.27
C TRP A 144 -9.96 -0.89 -18.10
N GLN A 145 -9.75 -1.29 -19.35
CA GLN A 145 -10.83 -1.54 -20.33
C GLN A 145 -11.93 -2.48 -19.82
N ASN A 146 -11.55 -3.47 -19.01
CA ASN A 146 -12.46 -4.48 -18.48
C ASN A 146 -12.50 -4.45 -16.94
N GLY A 147 -12.04 -3.39 -16.28
CA GLY A 147 -11.82 -3.39 -14.84
C GLY A 147 -10.74 -4.38 -14.37
N VAL A 148 -10.72 -4.70 -13.08
CA VAL A 148 -9.66 -5.48 -12.43
C VAL A 148 -10.19 -6.78 -11.83
N MET A 149 -9.41 -7.86 -11.88
CA MET A 149 -9.79 -9.15 -11.27
C MET A 149 -9.46 -9.15 -9.78
N MET A 150 -10.49 -9.02 -8.94
CA MET A 150 -10.41 -8.92 -7.47
C MET A 150 -10.82 -10.26 -6.80
N PRO A 151 -10.32 -10.58 -5.59
CA PRO A 151 -10.60 -11.86 -4.95
C PRO A 151 -12.02 -11.91 -4.38
N GLN A 152 -12.72 -13.03 -4.58
CA GLN A 152 -14.14 -13.18 -4.21
C GLN A 152 -14.44 -12.95 -2.73
N ILE A 153 -13.46 -13.20 -1.85
CA ILE A 153 -13.59 -12.94 -0.40
C ILE A 153 -14.00 -11.50 -0.08
N LEU A 154 -13.69 -10.52 -0.94
CA LEU A 154 -14.10 -9.14 -0.72
C LEU A 154 -15.61 -8.92 -0.84
N LYS A 155 -16.34 -9.84 -1.49
CA LYS A 155 -17.81 -9.78 -1.53
C LYS A 155 -18.44 -10.05 -0.17
N THR A 156 -17.79 -10.84 0.69
CA THR A 156 -18.29 -11.21 2.02
C THR A 156 -17.83 -10.25 3.12
N ALA A 157 -16.94 -9.31 2.82
CA ALA A 157 -16.53 -8.27 3.75
C ALA A 157 -17.46 -7.05 3.63
N ASP A 158 -17.79 -6.44 4.75
CA ASP A 158 -18.59 -5.20 4.81
C ASP A 158 -17.68 -3.97 4.68
N HIS A 159 -16.50 -4.03 5.31
CA HIS A 159 -15.52 -2.94 5.34
C HIS A 159 -14.11 -3.42 5.04
N ILE A 160 -13.27 -2.49 4.58
CA ILE A 160 -11.85 -2.71 4.29
C ILE A 160 -11.01 -1.70 5.08
N VAL A 161 -10.00 -2.20 5.80
CA VAL A 161 -8.90 -1.41 6.35
C VAL A 161 -7.63 -1.74 5.58
N LEU A 162 -7.02 -0.74 4.94
CA LEU A 162 -5.78 -0.89 4.20
C LEU A 162 -4.58 -0.67 5.13
N MET A 163 -3.63 -1.59 5.15
CA MET A 163 -2.43 -1.50 5.98
C MET A 163 -1.16 -1.59 5.13
N PRO A 164 -0.76 -0.52 4.43
CA PRO A 164 0.41 -0.54 3.57
C PRO A 164 1.70 -0.41 4.39
N ARG A 165 2.82 -0.47 3.68
CA ARG A 165 4.16 -0.17 4.20
C ARG A 165 4.62 1.21 3.70
N CYS A 166 5.69 1.74 4.28
CA CYS A 166 6.34 2.96 3.80
C CYS A 166 7.72 2.63 3.21
N SER A 167 7.83 2.54 1.88
CA SER A 167 9.08 2.12 1.23
C SER A 167 9.30 2.64 -0.19
N ARG A 168 10.56 2.62 -0.62
CA ARG A 168 10.93 2.67 -2.04
C ARG A 168 10.52 1.40 -2.79
N HIS A 169 10.50 1.53 -4.11
CA HIS A 169 10.26 0.44 -5.04
C HIS A 169 10.96 0.70 -6.37
N VAL A 170 11.75 -0.26 -6.87
CA VAL A 170 12.65 -0.05 -8.02
C VAL A 170 11.90 0.27 -9.31
N LEU A 171 10.71 -0.31 -9.52
CA LEU A 171 9.87 -0.05 -10.69
C LEU A 171 8.93 1.14 -10.53
N THR A 172 8.13 1.17 -9.46
CA THR A 172 7.07 2.16 -9.29
C THR A 172 7.49 3.41 -8.54
N GLY A 173 8.73 3.45 -8.04
CA GLY A 173 9.26 4.54 -7.25
C GLY A 173 9.01 4.32 -5.75
N ALA A 174 7.75 4.21 -5.33
CA ALA A 174 7.39 3.89 -3.95
C ALA A 174 6.39 2.71 -3.86
N SER A 175 6.30 2.12 -2.66
CA SER A 175 5.27 1.17 -2.26
C SER A 175 4.58 1.69 -1.01
N LEU A 176 3.43 2.34 -1.22
CA LEU A 176 2.56 2.96 -0.22
C LEU A 176 1.12 2.42 -0.37
N GLY A 177 0.12 3.15 0.09
CA GLY A 177 -1.30 2.77 0.07
C GLY A 177 -1.85 2.54 -1.34
N LEU A 178 -1.70 3.50 -2.25
CA LEU A 178 -2.21 3.39 -3.62
C LEU A 178 -1.59 2.18 -4.34
N LYS A 179 -0.31 1.91 -4.09
CA LYS A 179 0.39 0.79 -4.74
C LYS A 179 -0.01 -0.59 -4.20
N ALA A 180 -0.58 -0.65 -2.99
CA ALA A 180 -1.01 -1.89 -2.35
C ALA A 180 -2.18 -2.57 -3.10
N VAL A 181 -2.88 -1.83 -3.98
CA VAL A 181 -3.96 -2.36 -4.81
C VAL A 181 -3.53 -3.54 -5.70
N VAL A 182 -2.26 -3.55 -6.13
CA VAL A 182 -1.71 -4.62 -6.98
C VAL A 182 -1.76 -5.99 -6.29
N GLY A 183 -1.73 -6.00 -4.96
CA GLY A 183 -1.86 -7.22 -4.16
C GLY A 183 -3.20 -7.95 -4.33
N TYR A 184 -4.28 -7.23 -4.65
CA TYR A 184 -5.58 -7.85 -4.91
C TYR A 184 -5.64 -8.59 -6.25
N TRP A 185 -4.89 -8.13 -7.24
CA TRP A 185 -5.15 -8.50 -8.63
C TRP A 185 -4.71 -9.91 -8.96
N ARG A 186 -5.58 -10.66 -9.64
CA ARG A 186 -5.19 -11.90 -10.32
C ARG A 186 -4.09 -11.65 -11.35
N THR A 187 -3.35 -12.69 -11.66
CA THR A 187 -2.16 -12.66 -12.52
C THR A 187 -2.41 -12.10 -13.92
N ASP A 188 -3.60 -12.28 -14.51
CA ASP A 188 -3.96 -11.69 -15.80
C ASP A 188 -4.10 -10.16 -15.74
N THR A 189 -4.71 -9.61 -14.68
CA THR A 189 -4.72 -8.16 -14.44
C THR A 189 -3.30 -7.62 -14.17
N ARG A 190 -2.47 -8.36 -13.43
CA ARG A 190 -1.04 -8.00 -13.25
C ARG A 190 -0.27 -8.04 -14.57
N LEU A 191 -0.60 -8.97 -15.48
CA LEU A 191 0.01 -9.02 -16.81
C LEU A 191 -0.37 -7.79 -17.64
N GLU A 192 -1.65 -7.42 -17.71
CA GLU A 192 -2.08 -6.20 -18.42
C GLU A 192 -1.35 -4.96 -17.89
N TYR A 193 -1.25 -4.84 -16.56
CA TYR A 193 -0.54 -3.76 -15.86
C TYR A 193 0.93 -3.62 -16.29
N HIS A 194 1.67 -4.73 -16.29
CA HIS A 194 3.10 -4.73 -16.63
C HIS A 194 3.35 -4.77 -18.14
N TYR A 195 2.41 -5.26 -18.93
CA TYR A 195 2.51 -5.28 -20.39
C TYR A 195 2.30 -3.86 -20.97
N HIS A 196 1.29 -3.13 -20.49
CA HIS A 196 1.03 -1.73 -20.85
C HIS A 196 1.75 -0.74 -19.92
N ALA A 197 3.03 -1.01 -19.68
CA ALA A 197 3.83 -0.36 -18.65
C ALA A 197 4.06 1.15 -18.86
N ARG A 198 3.74 1.72 -20.02
CA ARG A 198 3.81 3.19 -20.20
C ARG A 198 2.84 3.92 -19.25
N SER A 199 1.69 3.30 -19.02
CA SER A 199 0.57 3.81 -18.20
C SER A 199 0.51 3.17 -16.80
N LEU A 200 1.61 2.53 -16.35
CA LEU A 200 1.63 1.71 -15.14
C LEU A 200 1.25 2.52 -13.88
N HIS A 201 1.77 3.75 -13.74
CA HIS A 201 1.48 4.61 -12.60
C HIS A 201 0.02 5.08 -12.60
N GLU A 202 -0.50 5.46 -13.76
CA GLU A 202 -1.89 5.86 -13.94
C GLU A 202 -2.86 4.70 -13.65
N LYS A 203 -2.56 3.49 -14.17
CA LYS A 203 -3.30 2.26 -13.84
C LYS A 203 -3.24 1.91 -12.35
N THR A 204 -2.16 2.28 -11.64
CA THR A 204 -2.09 2.12 -10.18
C THR A 204 -3.13 2.98 -9.48
N ALA A 205 -3.18 4.27 -9.84
CA ALA A 205 -4.14 5.21 -9.26
C ALA A 205 -5.59 4.80 -9.58
N GLU A 206 -5.89 4.49 -10.84
CA GLU A 206 -7.24 4.04 -11.25
C GLU A 206 -7.64 2.68 -10.68
N GLY A 207 -6.67 1.82 -10.39
CA GLY A 207 -6.92 0.57 -9.70
C GLY A 207 -7.63 0.76 -8.36
N ASN A 208 -7.33 1.86 -7.66
CA ASN A 208 -7.97 2.22 -6.39
C ASN A 208 -9.42 2.71 -6.57
N ARG A 209 -9.90 2.85 -7.82
CA ARG A 209 -11.29 3.18 -8.16
C ARG A 209 -12.14 1.95 -8.51
N ALA A 210 -11.62 0.75 -8.24
CA ALA A 210 -12.46 -0.44 -8.23
C ALA A 210 -13.64 -0.23 -7.27
N GLN A 211 -14.86 -0.57 -7.71
CA GLN A 211 -16.08 -0.24 -6.95
C GLN A 211 -16.10 -0.86 -5.56
N THR A 212 -15.52 -2.04 -5.39
CA THR A 212 -15.39 -2.65 -4.05
C THR A 212 -14.57 -1.76 -3.11
N LEU A 213 -13.49 -1.14 -3.59
CA LEU A 213 -12.64 -0.29 -2.75
C LEU A 213 -13.32 1.03 -2.42
N LEU A 214 -13.91 1.69 -3.42
CA LEU A 214 -14.66 2.94 -3.21
C LEU A 214 -15.80 2.76 -2.20
N ASN A 215 -16.50 1.62 -2.27
CA ASN A 215 -17.65 1.36 -1.41
C ASN A 215 -17.28 0.84 -0.03
N LYS A 216 -16.14 0.17 0.14
CA LYS A 216 -15.84 -0.59 1.38
C LYS A 216 -14.60 -0.13 2.14
N GLN A 217 -13.65 0.56 1.52
CA GLN A 217 -12.48 1.06 2.25
C GLN A 217 -12.87 2.19 3.20
N ARG A 218 -12.44 2.10 4.46
CA ARG A 218 -12.79 3.05 5.52
C ARG A 218 -11.58 3.76 6.10
N LEU A 219 -10.47 3.03 6.20
CA LEU A 219 -9.27 3.51 6.86
C LEU A 219 -8.04 2.98 6.12
N VAL A 220 -7.01 3.81 6.02
CA VAL A 220 -5.65 3.40 5.69
C VAL A 220 -4.73 3.75 6.84
N ILE A 221 -3.87 2.81 7.25
CA ILE A 221 -2.92 3.00 8.35
C ILE A 221 -1.59 2.30 8.07
N SER A 222 -0.48 3.03 8.15
CA SER A 222 0.86 2.49 7.93
C SER A 222 1.78 2.74 9.12
N THR A 223 2.79 1.88 9.28
CA THR A 223 3.91 2.09 10.20
C THR A 223 5.16 2.45 9.42
N GLY A 224 5.79 3.55 9.81
CA GLY A 224 7.00 4.12 9.24
C GLY A 224 8.12 4.26 10.27
N ASP A 225 8.14 3.44 11.32
CA ASP A 225 9.23 3.35 12.29
C ASP A 225 10.47 2.66 11.72
N LYS A 226 10.31 1.86 10.66
CA LYS A 226 11.40 1.43 9.77
C LYS A 226 10.99 1.61 8.32
N LEU A 227 11.90 2.15 7.53
CA LEU A 227 11.70 2.47 6.13
C LEU A 227 12.67 1.66 5.28
N LEU A 228 12.19 1.02 4.23
CA LEU A 228 13.09 0.55 3.17
C LEU A 228 13.33 1.72 2.21
N ALA A 229 14.44 2.42 2.44
CA ALA A 229 14.73 3.74 1.90
C ALA A 229 15.37 3.72 0.50
N THR A 230 15.79 2.56 0.01
CA THR A 230 16.35 2.37 -1.34
C THR A 230 15.88 1.06 -1.96
N PHE A 231 16.05 0.95 -3.28
CA PHE A 231 15.82 -0.22 -4.12
C PHE A 231 14.39 -0.76 -4.03
N GLY A 232 14.08 -1.64 -3.08
CA GLY A 232 12.76 -2.21 -2.87
C GLY A 232 12.21 -3.03 -4.05
N PRO A 233 11.18 -3.86 -3.81
CA PRO A 233 10.42 -3.94 -2.57
C PRO A 233 11.08 -4.80 -1.47
N ASP A 234 11.95 -5.74 -1.79
CA ASP A 234 12.45 -6.72 -0.80
C ASP A 234 13.75 -6.32 -0.09
N LYS A 235 14.66 -5.71 -0.85
CA LYS A 235 16.02 -5.40 -0.43
C LYS A 235 16.31 -3.92 -0.62
N GLY A 236 17.34 -3.45 0.05
CA GLY A 236 17.75 -2.05 0.06
C GLY A 236 18.15 -1.63 1.46
N LEU A 237 18.46 -0.35 1.62
CA LEU A 237 18.83 0.20 2.90
C LEU A 237 17.59 0.32 3.80
N ILE A 238 17.63 -0.33 4.95
CA ILE A 238 16.66 -0.12 6.02
C ILE A 238 17.13 1.06 6.87
N HIS A 239 16.27 2.07 7.01
CA HIS A 239 16.49 3.23 7.86
C HIS A 239 15.47 3.22 9.01
N THR A 240 15.96 3.41 10.24
CA THR A 240 15.14 3.55 11.43
C THR A 240 15.23 5.00 11.90
N PRO A 241 14.21 5.83 11.70
CA PRO A 241 14.20 7.22 12.15
C PRO A 241 14.17 7.33 13.68
N SER A 242 14.59 8.48 14.23
CA SER A 242 14.49 8.75 15.68
C SER A 242 13.06 9.01 16.14
N VAL A 243 12.17 9.40 15.22
CA VAL A 243 10.72 9.54 15.41
C VAL A 243 10.07 8.52 14.48
N GLY A 244 9.40 7.51 15.01
CA GLY A 244 8.83 6.43 14.19
C GLY A 244 7.35 6.66 13.95
N LEU A 245 6.95 7.15 12.77
CA LEU A 245 5.54 7.53 12.57
C LEU A 245 4.61 6.32 12.38
N VAL A 246 3.46 6.34 13.05
CA VAL A 246 2.23 5.70 12.58
C VAL A 246 1.39 6.77 11.89
N ILE A 247 0.94 6.49 10.67
CA ILE A 247 0.23 7.44 9.81
C ILE A 247 -1.14 6.84 9.46
N ALA A 248 -2.23 7.56 9.72
CA ALA A 248 -3.58 7.10 9.36
C ALA A 248 -4.42 8.18 8.70
N SER A 249 -5.32 7.77 7.79
CA SER A 249 -6.33 8.65 7.19
C SER A 249 -7.49 7.82 6.64
N GLU A 250 -8.65 8.44 6.46
CA GLU A 250 -9.77 7.86 5.71
C GLU A 250 -9.59 8.00 4.19
N SER A 251 -8.63 8.84 3.74
CA SER A 251 -8.28 9.01 2.33
C SER A 251 -6.93 8.38 2.01
N VAL A 252 -6.93 7.43 1.08
CA VAL A 252 -5.68 6.79 0.59
C VAL A 252 -4.76 7.78 -0.11
N VAL A 253 -5.31 8.79 -0.78
CA VAL A 253 -4.52 9.84 -1.44
C VAL A 253 -3.85 10.73 -0.40
N ALA A 254 -4.60 11.18 0.60
CA ALA A 254 -4.06 12.02 1.68
C ALA A 254 -2.99 11.28 2.49
N HIS A 255 -3.25 10.01 2.82
CA HIS A 255 -2.28 9.14 3.46
C HIS A 255 -1.00 8.98 2.64
N ASP A 256 -1.09 8.75 1.33
CA ASP A 256 0.09 8.55 0.49
C ASP A 256 0.90 9.82 0.28
N MET A 257 0.26 11.00 0.24
CA MET A 257 0.99 12.28 0.21
C MET A 257 1.91 12.42 1.43
N VAL A 258 1.37 12.19 2.63
CA VAL A 258 2.14 12.32 3.87
C VAL A 258 3.14 11.17 4.04
N SER A 259 2.78 9.95 3.66
CA SER A 259 3.68 8.80 3.72
C SER A 259 4.86 8.95 2.76
N LEU A 260 4.64 9.50 1.55
CA LEU A 260 5.72 9.79 0.62
C LEU A 260 6.59 10.95 1.12
N ALA A 261 5.98 12.01 1.67
CA ALA A 261 6.74 13.09 2.31
C ALA A 261 7.63 12.56 3.44
N TRP A 262 7.10 11.67 4.30
CA TRP A 262 7.86 10.99 5.35
C TRP A 262 9.02 10.15 4.79
N LEU A 263 8.77 9.37 3.74
CA LEU A 263 9.80 8.56 3.09
C LEU A 263 10.93 9.44 2.52
N LEU A 264 10.59 10.52 1.82
CA LEU A 264 11.55 11.44 1.21
C LEU A 264 12.34 12.23 2.26
N HIS A 265 11.65 12.74 3.29
CA HIS A 265 12.27 13.45 4.41
C HIS A 265 13.40 12.63 5.06
N ASN A 266 13.15 11.33 5.28
CA ASN A 266 14.16 10.44 5.85
C ASN A 266 15.24 10.05 4.85
N ARG A 267 14.87 9.87 3.57
CA ARG A 267 15.83 9.54 2.52
C ARG A 267 16.87 10.65 2.32
N ASP A 268 16.46 11.91 2.38
CA ASP A 268 17.37 13.06 2.23
C ASP A 268 18.41 13.15 3.36
N ARG A 269 18.14 12.51 4.51
CA ARG A 269 19.06 12.44 5.66
C ARG A 269 20.03 11.27 5.58
N ILE A 270 19.84 10.36 4.64
CA ILE A 270 20.77 9.24 4.38
C ILE A 270 21.96 9.78 3.57
N PRO A 271 23.22 9.48 3.94
CA PRO A 271 24.37 9.91 3.15
C PRO A 271 24.26 9.48 1.68
N LEU A 272 24.58 10.36 0.72
CA LEU A 272 24.40 10.10 -0.72
C LEU A 272 25.00 8.77 -1.20
N LYS A 273 26.16 8.38 -0.65
CA LYS A 273 26.82 7.09 -0.95
C LYS A 273 25.98 5.85 -0.62
N ASN A 274 24.95 6.00 0.21
CA ASN A 274 24.06 4.95 0.69
C ASN A 274 22.64 5.05 0.08
N GLN A 275 22.37 5.98 -0.83
CA GLN A 275 21.03 6.21 -1.40
C GLN A 275 20.74 5.35 -2.66
N ASP A 276 21.64 4.45 -3.06
CA ASP A 276 21.55 3.59 -4.26
C ASP A 276 20.99 4.30 -5.51
N THR A 277 21.40 5.55 -5.73
CA THR A 277 20.75 6.46 -6.70
C THR A 277 20.59 5.84 -8.08
N PHE A 278 21.58 5.10 -8.57
CA PHE A 278 21.51 4.47 -9.89
C PHE A 278 20.37 3.46 -10.01
N LEU A 279 20.22 2.52 -9.06
CA LEU A 279 19.13 1.54 -9.12
C LEU A 279 17.77 2.23 -8.94
N ASP A 280 17.73 3.25 -8.09
CA ASP A 280 16.52 3.98 -7.75
C ASP A 280 16.03 4.96 -8.81
N THR A 281 16.88 5.43 -9.73
CA THR A 281 16.48 6.40 -10.76
C THR A 281 16.61 5.86 -12.19
N SER A 282 17.45 4.86 -12.46
CA SER A 282 17.76 4.41 -13.82
C SER A 282 16.53 3.90 -14.59
N PRO A 283 16.15 4.54 -15.71
CA PRO A 283 15.08 4.05 -16.59
C PRO A 283 15.44 2.71 -17.22
N THR A 284 16.73 2.42 -17.43
CA THR A 284 17.21 1.14 -17.98
C THR A 284 16.98 0.00 -16.99
N VAL A 285 17.31 0.21 -15.70
CA VAL A 285 17.03 -0.77 -14.64
C VAL A 285 15.53 -1.04 -14.56
N ALA A 286 14.72 0.01 -14.60
CA ALA A 286 13.26 -0.10 -14.56
C ALA A 286 12.69 -0.88 -15.75
N LYS A 287 13.19 -0.59 -16.96
CA LYS A 287 12.83 -1.31 -18.19
C LYS A 287 13.16 -2.81 -18.06
N ILE A 288 14.40 -3.14 -17.70
CA ILE A 288 14.84 -4.53 -17.58
C ILE A 288 14.03 -5.27 -16.50
N GLY A 289 13.85 -4.64 -15.34
CA GLY A 289 13.05 -5.21 -14.25
C GLY A 289 11.60 -5.47 -14.67
N ASN A 290 10.95 -4.54 -15.38
CA ASN A 290 9.60 -4.76 -15.90
C ASN A 290 9.56 -5.89 -16.94
N MET A 291 10.55 -5.98 -17.84
CA MET A 291 10.64 -7.08 -18.80
C MET A 291 10.75 -8.44 -18.09
N LEU A 292 11.53 -8.54 -17.01
CA LEU A 292 11.62 -9.75 -16.20
C LEU A 292 10.27 -10.10 -15.55
N VAL A 293 9.56 -9.11 -15.02
CA VAL A 293 8.22 -9.28 -14.46
C VAL A 293 7.23 -9.79 -15.52
N VAL A 294 7.19 -9.21 -16.72
CA VAL A 294 6.32 -9.68 -17.82
C VAL A 294 6.69 -11.10 -18.26
N LYS A 295 7.99 -11.45 -18.25
CA LYS A 295 8.45 -12.81 -18.54
C LYS A 295 7.91 -13.80 -17.50
N TRP A 296 7.90 -13.43 -16.21
CA TRP A 296 7.33 -14.26 -15.14
C TRP A 296 5.80 -14.35 -15.17
N LEU A 297 5.12 -13.28 -15.58
CA LEU A 297 3.66 -13.21 -15.73
C LEU A 297 3.16 -13.91 -17.00
N SER A 298 4.04 -14.17 -17.97
CA SER A 298 3.65 -14.74 -19.25
C SER A 298 4.81 -15.51 -19.90
N ASN A 299 5.51 -14.91 -20.87
CA ASN A 299 6.58 -15.56 -21.62
C ASN A 299 7.57 -14.53 -22.20
N LEU A 300 8.66 -15.00 -22.79
CA LEU A 300 9.71 -14.15 -23.35
C LEU A 300 9.22 -13.27 -24.51
N LYS A 301 8.30 -13.77 -25.35
CA LYS A 301 7.75 -12.99 -26.48
C LYS A 301 7.02 -11.76 -25.96
N ASN A 302 6.10 -11.94 -25.00
CA ASN A 302 5.36 -10.82 -24.39
C ASN A 302 6.29 -9.86 -23.62
N SER A 303 7.34 -10.38 -22.99
CA SER A 303 8.36 -9.57 -22.32
C SER A 303 9.08 -8.61 -23.28
N LEU A 304 9.41 -9.07 -24.49
CA LEU A 304 10.04 -8.24 -25.52
C LEU A 304 9.06 -7.24 -26.17
N MET A 305 7.76 -7.57 -26.17
CA MET A 305 6.71 -6.73 -26.75
C MET A 305 6.08 -5.75 -25.74
N SER A 306 6.35 -5.90 -24.44
CA SER A 306 5.80 -5.00 -23.42
C SER A 306 6.25 -3.56 -23.64
N GLU A 307 5.36 -2.62 -23.31
CA GLU A 307 5.66 -1.20 -23.40
C GLU A 307 6.77 -0.79 -22.44
N LYS A 308 7.46 0.30 -22.77
CA LYS A 308 8.52 0.84 -21.91
C LYS A 308 7.90 1.41 -20.63
N LEU A 309 8.34 0.89 -19.48
CA LEU A 309 8.08 1.52 -18.18
C LEU A 309 8.71 2.91 -18.14
N ILE A 310 7.92 3.92 -17.81
CA ILE A 310 8.39 5.27 -17.55
C ILE A 310 8.65 5.40 -16.05
N LYS A 311 9.88 5.78 -15.69
CA LYS A 311 10.32 5.97 -14.31
C LYS A 311 10.44 7.46 -14.01
N ASN A 312 10.10 7.82 -12.77
CA ASN A 312 10.20 9.20 -12.29
C ASN A 312 11.30 9.28 -11.24
N ASP A 313 12.04 10.38 -11.29
CA ASP A 313 12.87 10.79 -10.17
C ASP A 313 11.92 11.32 -9.09
N LEU A 314 11.85 10.63 -7.94
CA LEU A 314 10.99 11.00 -6.82
C LEU A 314 11.81 11.84 -5.83
N LYS A 315 11.99 13.13 -6.13
CA LYS A 315 12.63 14.09 -5.21
C LYS A 315 11.60 14.82 -4.37
N THR A 316 10.42 15.08 -4.93
CA THR A 316 9.27 15.61 -4.19
C THR A 316 8.05 14.72 -4.39
N ILE A 317 7.02 14.90 -3.55
CA ILE A 317 5.76 14.17 -3.73
C ILE A 317 5.05 14.56 -5.04
N TRP A 318 5.30 15.78 -5.53
CA TRP A 318 4.66 16.37 -6.71
C TRP A 318 5.20 15.80 -8.03
N GLU A 319 6.30 15.05 -7.97
CA GLU A 319 6.85 14.31 -9.11
C GLU A 319 6.30 12.87 -9.19
N ASP A 320 5.52 12.43 -8.20
CA ASP A 320 4.94 11.10 -8.20
C ASP A 320 3.75 11.00 -9.18
N ARG A 321 3.94 10.24 -10.26
CA ARG A 321 2.89 10.03 -11.26
C ARG A 321 1.66 9.28 -10.72
N VAL A 322 1.80 8.46 -9.68
CA VAL A 322 0.62 7.79 -9.10
C VAL A 322 -0.24 8.84 -8.40
N LEU A 323 0.34 9.67 -7.53
CA LEU A 323 -0.36 10.77 -6.88
C LEU A 323 -0.93 11.77 -7.89
N ASN A 324 -0.14 12.19 -8.89
CA ASN A 324 -0.60 13.14 -9.90
C ASN A 324 -1.80 12.63 -10.71
N HIS A 325 -1.87 11.33 -11.00
CA HIS A 325 -3.05 10.73 -11.62
C HIS A 325 -4.19 10.53 -10.61
N ALA A 326 -3.87 10.15 -9.37
CA ALA A 326 -4.84 10.00 -8.29
C ALA A 326 -5.60 11.31 -8.04
N TYR A 327 -4.93 12.47 -8.06
CA TYR A 327 -5.60 13.76 -7.95
C TYR A 327 -6.65 13.96 -9.04
N GLN A 328 -6.39 13.54 -10.28
CA GLN A 328 -7.34 13.67 -11.38
C GLN A 328 -8.56 12.77 -11.17
N VAL A 329 -8.32 11.53 -10.74
CA VAL A 329 -9.39 10.54 -10.63
C VAL A 329 -10.12 10.55 -9.28
N PHE A 330 -9.60 11.24 -8.25
CA PHE A 330 -10.24 11.43 -6.94
C PHE A 330 -10.77 12.85 -6.69
N GLY A 331 -10.88 13.68 -7.74
CA GLY A 331 -11.59 14.96 -7.64
C GLY A 331 -10.73 16.17 -7.23
N GLY A 332 -9.41 16.06 -7.35
CA GLY A 332 -8.46 17.14 -7.17
C GLY A 332 -7.33 16.82 -6.17
N ILE A 333 -6.46 17.81 -5.95
CA ILE A 333 -5.45 17.75 -4.89
C ILE A 333 -6.19 17.98 -3.55
N PRO A 334 -6.12 17.04 -2.59
CA PRO A 334 -6.74 17.21 -1.29
C PRO A 334 -6.10 18.35 -0.50
N ASP A 335 -6.88 19.00 0.36
CA ASP A 335 -6.37 19.94 1.36
C ASP A 335 -6.00 19.15 2.63
N ILE A 336 -4.70 19.06 2.95
CA ILE A 336 -4.20 18.17 3.98
C ILE A 336 -4.15 18.89 5.31
N HIS A 337 -4.73 18.28 6.35
CA HIS A 337 -4.60 18.75 7.72
C HIS A 337 -3.91 17.70 8.57
N LEU A 338 -2.70 18.01 9.05
CA LEU A 338 -1.95 17.10 9.91
C LEU A 338 -2.43 17.20 11.36
N GLU A 339 -2.83 16.06 11.92
CA GLU A 339 -3.26 15.94 13.31
C GLU A 339 -2.19 15.20 14.12
N ASN A 340 -1.54 15.90 15.05
CA ASN A 340 -0.52 15.34 15.92
C ASN A 340 -1.17 14.67 17.13
N VAL A 341 -1.38 13.36 17.04
CA VAL A 341 -2.11 12.59 18.04
C VAL A 341 -1.36 12.64 19.37
N GLN A 342 -2.03 13.19 20.39
CA GLN A 342 -1.48 13.38 21.75
C GLN A 342 -0.20 14.23 21.79
N HIS A 343 0.06 15.05 20.77
CA HIS A 343 1.27 15.87 20.67
C HIS A 343 2.58 15.07 20.78
N THR A 344 2.58 13.83 20.27
CA THR A 344 3.74 12.92 20.37
C THR A 344 4.84 13.20 19.35
N VAL A 345 4.49 13.81 18.21
CA VAL A 345 5.43 14.15 17.14
C VAL A 345 5.99 15.56 17.39
N PRO A 346 7.30 15.83 17.23
CA PRO A 346 7.83 17.19 17.37
C PRO A 346 7.19 18.18 16.38
N ASP A 347 6.79 19.37 16.85
CA ASP A 347 6.12 20.39 16.02
C ASP A 347 6.94 20.82 14.80
N THR A 348 8.27 20.82 14.92
CA THR A 348 9.18 21.12 13.80
C THR A 348 9.08 20.08 12.69
N LEU A 349 8.89 18.80 13.04
CA LEU A 349 8.70 17.73 12.07
C LEU A 349 7.31 17.81 11.43
N VAL A 350 6.26 18.06 12.23
CA VAL A 350 4.90 18.29 11.71
C VAL A 350 4.91 19.43 10.70
N SER A 351 5.52 20.57 11.05
CA SER A 351 5.64 21.75 10.16
C SER A 351 6.44 21.45 8.89
N THR A 352 7.48 20.62 8.99
CA THR A 352 8.27 20.20 7.83
C THR A 352 7.43 19.35 6.87
N LEU A 353 6.70 18.35 7.39
CA LEU A 353 5.85 17.49 6.57
C LEU A 353 4.69 18.29 5.96
N ASP A 354 4.10 19.20 6.72
CA ASP A 354 3.03 20.10 6.25
C ASP A 354 3.48 20.92 5.04
N GLY A 355 4.68 21.53 5.11
CA GLY A 355 5.26 22.27 4.01
C GLY A 355 5.66 21.43 2.78
N MET A 356 5.83 20.11 2.93
CA MET A 356 6.10 19.20 1.81
C MET A 356 4.82 18.79 1.07
N VAL A 357 3.68 18.75 1.77
CA VAL A 357 2.38 18.29 1.23
C VAL A 357 1.48 19.40 0.72
N HIS A 358 1.87 20.66 0.93
CA HIS A 358 1.24 21.82 0.32
C HIS A 358 2.05 22.33 -0.87
N PRO A 359 1.40 22.72 -1.99
CA PRO A 359 2.09 23.35 -3.10
C PRO A 359 2.78 24.63 -2.62
N GLN A 360 4.03 24.83 -3.03
CA GLN A 360 4.77 26.07 -2.78
C GLN A 360 4.32 27.21 -3.69
#